data_AF-A0A8T3XEX8-F1
#
_entry.id   AF-A0A8T3XEX8-F1
#
_cell.length_a   1.000
_cell.length_b   1.000
_cell.length_c   1.000
_cell.angle_alpha   90.00
_cell.angle_beta   90.00
_cell.angle_gamma   90.00
#
_symmetry.space_group_name_H-M   'P 1'
#
loop_
_entity.id
_entity.type
_entity.pdbx_description
1 polymer ?
#
loop_
_entity_poly.entity_id
_entity_poly.type
_entity_poly.pdbx_seq_one_letter_code
_entity_poly.pdbx_strand_id
1 'polypeptide(L)'
;MAVISKKMPKTTGKRGMFLTFIAISLIAAILVIFAPYDANLKDNIPVTKTRITSVNNYVLDLENAYLEQSLYVSSTKAIASLILYMGEKKEFLANFQDSFLEVLLKGTINGVPIDTITGQNIMSGNNYNELLEKVKSSAKSALNVDTSFAVNKVQVYQTGAWLVTIDADVSFTVSSESASWTKNVKVTSNVEVEKFNDPYYIANTGGLYKNKIINSNLKPEEWNVEKTREHIRLGTYVHWDDSKAPSFLMRFTNDIKASGCCGIESLVDPNKLKDLGLNSNVMESYVDYLFWSHAFKEQCDKLYDVSSIQSEFPNFKFDFEPLIQYKIPLEEANVICTKP
;
A
#
# COMPACT_ATOMS: atom_id res chain seq x y z
N MET A 1 -61.34 73.05 32.14
CA MET A 1 -62.15 72.89 30.90
C MET A 1 -61.27 72.15 29.88
N ALA A 2 -61.47 70.86 29.70
CA ALA A 2 -60.95 70.06 28.57
C ALA A 2 -61.65 68.69 28.57
N VAL A 3 -62.07 68.26 27.38
CA VAL A 3 -63.15 67.31 27.12
C VAL A 3 -62.68 65.85 27.21
N ILE A 4 -63.36 65.03 28.01
CA ILE A 4 -63.20 63.58 28.04
C ILE A 4 -63.98 63.00 26.84
N SER A 5 -63.25 62.60 25.79
CA SER A 5 -63.79 61.89 24.63
C SER A 5 -64.01 60.41 24.98
N LYS A 6 -65.28 60.00 25.06
CA LYS A 6 -65.72 58.64 25.36
C LYS A 6 -65.68 57.81 24.07
N LYS A 7 -64.65 56.97 23.89
CA LYS A 7 -64.55 56.02 22.77
C LYS A 7 -65.54 54.87 22.96
N MET A 8 -66.53 54.73 22.06
CA MET A 8 -67.49 53.63 22.11
C MET A 8 -66.82 52.27 21.80
N PRO A 9 -67.27 51.19 22.45
CA PRO A 9 -66.77 49.85 22.18
C PRO A 9 -67.19 49.38 20.77
N LYS A 10 -66.20 49.02 19.96
CA LYS A 10 -66.36 48.48 18.61
C LYS A 10 -66.96 47.08 18.74
N THR A 11 -68.22 46.91 18.35
CA THR A 11 -68.90 45.62 18.34
C THR A 11 -68.18 44.67 17.38
N THR A 12 -67.67 43.56 17.93
CA THR A 12 -67.04 42.48 17.16
C THR A 12 -68.10 41.84 16.26
N GLY A 13 -68.00 42.12 14.97
CA GLY A 13 -68.93 41.62 13.96
C GLY A 13 -68.87 40.09 13.85
N LYS A 14 -70.04 39.47 13.64
CA LYS A 14 -70.27 38.03 13.45
C LYS A 14 -69.32 37.31 12.47
N ARG A 15 -68.59 38.07 11.64
CA ARG A 15 -67.55 37.57 10.73
C ARG A 15 -66.32 37.01 11.45
N GLY A 16 -66.04 37.46 12.68
CA GLY A 16 -64.91 36.94 13.48
C GLY A 16 -65.10 35.47 13.90
N MET A 17 -66.34 35.06 14.20
CA MET A 17 -66.64 33.67 14.60
C MET A 17 -66.46 32.67 13.45
N PHE A 18 -66.71 33.09 12.22
CA PHE A 18 -66.58 32.22 11.05
C PHE A 18 -65.11 31.91 10.74
N LEU A 19 -64.24 32.90 10.88
CA LEU A 19 -62.79 32.73 10.68
C LEU A 19 -62.14 31.87 11.76
N THR A 20 -62.56 32.01 13.03
CA THR A 20 -62.06 31.14 14.10
C THR A 20 -62.51 29.69 13.92
N PHE A 21 -63.74 29.46 13.46
CA PHE A 21 -64.23 28.11 13.15
C PHE A 21 -63.44 27.44 12.02
N ILE A 22 -63.14 28.18 10.95
CA ILE A 22 -62.29 27.69 9.85
C ILE A 22 -60.88 27.37 10.34
N ALA A 23 -60.28 28.26 11.14
CA ALA A 23 -58.93 28.06 11.68
C ALA A 23 -58.86 26.81 12.59
N ILE A 24 -59.85 26.62 13.48
CA ILE A 24 -59.92 25.44 14.34
C ILE A 24 -60.10 24.16 13.51
N SER A 25 -60.93 24.21 12.46
CA SER A 25 -61.16 23.06 11.57
C SER A 25 -59.90 22.69 10.78
N LEU A 26 -59.14 23.69 10.31
CA LEU A 26 -57.87 23.50 9.61
C LEU A 26 -56.81 22.91 10.55
N ILE A 27 -56.71 23.41 11.77
CA ILE A 27 -55.79 22.88 12.79
C ILE A 27 -56.17 21.44 13.14
N ALA A 28 -57.46 21.12 13.32
CA ALA A 28 -57.91 19.76 13.58
C ALA A 28 -57.60 18.82 12.40
N ALA A 29 -57.81 19.27 11.16
CA ALA A 29 -57.47 18.48 9.97
C ALA A 29 -55.95 18.22 9.87
N ILE A 30 -55.12 19.24 10.15
CA ILE A 30 -53.66 19.09 10.22
C ILE A 30 -53.30 18.11 11.35
N LEU A 31 -53.89 18.23 12.53
CA LEU A 31 -53.66 17.30 13.63
C LEU A 31 -54.08 15.87 13.30
N VAL A 32 -55.09 15.64 12.46
CA VAL A 32 -55.47 14.27 12.04
C VAL A 32 -54.54 13.73 10.95
N ILE A 33 -54.07 14.58 10.04
CA ILE A 33 -53.13 14.19 8.98
C ILE A 33 -51.72 13.91 9.56
N PHE A 34 -51.31 14.68 10.57
CA PHE A 34 -50.02 14.54 11.24
C PHE A 34 -50.09 13.80 12.58
N ALA A 35 -51.28 13.44 13.07
CA ALA A 35 -51.40 12.48 14.14
C ALA A 35 -50.75 11.21 13.62
N PRO A 36 -49.67 10.72 14.26
CA PRO A 36 -49.18 9.40 13.94
C PRO A 36 -50.36 8.47 14.14
N TYR A 37 -50.92 7.95 13.04
CA TYR A 37 -51.82 6.82 13.12
C TYR A 37 -51.00 5.78 13.86
N ASP A 38 -51.43 5.44 15.08
CA ASP A 38 -51.02 4.23 15.78
C ASP A 38 -51.49 3.05 14.91
N ALA A 39 -50.83 2.87 13.77
CA ALA A 39 -50.76 1.61 13.09
C ALA A 39 -50.23 0.68 14.17
N ASN A 40 -51.03 -0.32 14.52
CA ASN A 40 -50.63 -1.46 15.35
C ASN A 40 -49.27 -1.97 14.85
N LEU A 41 -48.20 -1.39 15.36
CA LEU A 41 -46.86 -1.88 15.27
C LEU A 41 -46.96 -3.16 16.10
N LYS A 42 -46.83 -4.31 15.45
CA LYS A 42 -46.28 -5.47 16.16
C LYS A 42 -44.91 -4.99 16.65
N ASP A 43 -44.86 -4.47 17.87
CA ASP A 43 -43.86 -3.52 18.39
C ASP A 43 -42.39 -3.98 18.33
N ASN A 44 -42.12 -5.24 17.96
CA ASN A 44 -40.77 -5.78 17.83
C ASN A 44 -40.30 -6.01 16.38
N ILE A 45 -41.21 -6.07 15.40
CA ILE A 45 -40.82 -6.34 14.00
C ILE A 45 -39.95 -5.23 13.41
N PRO A 46 -40.24 -3.93 13.60
CA PRO A 46 -39.41 -2.86 13.04
C PRO A 46 -38.01 -2.84 13.65
N VAL A 47 -37.90 -3.03 14.96
CA VAL A 47 -36.62 -2.95 15.70
C VAL A 47 -35.71 -4.14 15.35
N THR A 48 -36.23 -5.37 15.42
CA THR A 48 -35.46 -6.56 15.04
C THR A 48 -35.04 -6.51 13.58
N LYS A 49 -35.93 -6.10 12.67
CA LYS A 49 -35.58 -5.93 11.24
C LYS A 49 -34.49 -4.89 11.04
N THR A 50 -34.56 -3.76 11.76
CA THR A 50 -33.56 -2.69 11.68
C THR A 50 -32.21 -3.19 12.19
N ARG A 51 -32.16 -3.88 13.34
CA ARG A 51 -30.93 -4.47 13.88
C ARG A 51 -30.31 -5.47 12.92
N ILE A 52 -31.11 -6.41 12.40
CA ILE A 52 -30.62 -7.40 11.41
C ILE A 52 -30.07 -6.69 10.16
N THR A 53 -30.76 -5.65 9.68
CA THR A 53 -30.31 -4.88 8.51
C THR A 53 -28.98 -4.17 8.77
N SER A 54 -28.81 -3.52 9.93
CA SER A 54 -27.56 -2.86 10.30
C SER A 54 -26.39 -3.85 10.43
N VAL A 55 -26.61 -5.01 11.05
CA VAL A 55 -25.56 -6.03 11.18
C VAL A 55 -25.24 -6.66 9.83
N ASN A 56 -26.25 -6.87 8.97
CA ASN A 56 -26.03 -7.35 7.61
C ASN A 56 -25.18 -6.36 6.80
N ASN A 57 -25.44 -5.05 6.92
CA ASN A 57 -24.62 -4.04 6.27
C ASN A 57 -23.18 -4.05 6.79
N TYR A 58 -22.98 -4.18 8.11
CA TYR A 58 -21.65 -4.35 8.68
C TYR A 58 -20.93 -5.59 8.15
N VAL A 59 -21.62 -6.73 7.99
CA VAL A 59 -21.04 -7.93 7.37
C VAL A 59 -20.60 -7.66 5.94
N LEU A 60 -21.39 -6.92 5.16
CA LEU A 60 -21.01 -6.51 3.80
C LEU A 60 -19.82 -5.55 3.80
N ASP A 61 -19.75 -4.61 4.74
CA ASP A 61 -18.63 -3.66 4.86
C ASP A 61 -17.34 -4.37 5.29
N LEU A 62 -17.43 -5.40 6.13
CA LEU A 62 -16.31 -6.28 6.46
C LEU A 62 -15.72 -6.91 5.20
N GLU A 63 -16.58 -7.53 4.38
CA GLU A 63 -16.17 -8.22 3.16
C GLU A 63 -15.56 -7.29 2.12
N ASN A 64 -16.20 -6.14 1.89
CA ASN A 64 -15.89 -5.29 0.75
C ASN A 64 -14.86 -4.20 1.05
N ALA A 65 -14.59 -3.90 2.32
CA ALA A 65 -13.75 -2.75 2.67
C ALA A 65 -12.80 -3.03 3.84
N TYR A 66 -13.31 -3.43 5.01
CA TYR A 66 -12.48 -3.40 6.22
C TYR A 66 -11.39 -4.46 6.24
N LEU A 67 -11.66 -5.66 5.72
CA LEU A 67 -10.68 -6.73 5.66
C LEU A 67 -9.54 -6.39 4.68
N GLU A 68 -9.87 -5.89 3.50
CA GLU A 68 -8.91 -5.46 2.48
C GLU A 68 -8.06 -4.28 2.98
N GLN A 69 -8.70 -3.23 3.51
CA GLN A 69 -8.00 -2.06 4.02
C GLN A 69 -7.03 -2.40 5.16
N SER A 70 -7.46 -3.27 6.08
CA SER A 70 -6.60 -3.74 7.18
C SER A 70 -5.42 -4.56 6.65
N LEU A 71 -5.65 -5.40 5.63
CA LEU A 71 -4.59 -6.18 4.97
C LEU A 71 -3.60 -5.27 4.25
N TYR A 72 -4.10 -4.25 3.54
CA TYR A 72 -3.29 -3.25 2.83
C TYR A 72 -2.37 -2.48 3.79
N VAL A 73 -2.93 -1.92 4.85
CA VAL A 73 -2.18 -1.13 5.83
C VAL A 73 -1.11 -1.97 6.51
N SER A 74 -1.48 -3.16 6.99
CA SER A 74 -0.55 -4.06 7.68
C SER A 74 0.53 -4.60 6.74
N SER A 75 0.21 -4.94 5.48
CA SER A 75 1.18 -5.43 4.48
C SER A 75 2.18 -4.35 4.07
N THR A 76 1.70 -3.14 3.81
CA THR A 76 2.56 -1.98 3.48
C THR A 76 3.55 -1.72 4.61
N LYS A 77 3.07 -1.74 5.86
CA LYS A 77 3.91 -1.55 7.06
C LYS A 77 4.87 -2.71 7.28
N ALA A 78 4.46 -3.95 7.04
CA ALA A 78 5.32 -5.12 7.17
C ALA A 78 6.49 -5.05 6.17
N ILE A 79 6.23 -4.71 4.91
CA ILE A 79 7.28 -4.51 3.89
C ILE A 79 8.24 -3.39 4.32
N ALA A 80 7.72 -2.24 4.76
CA ALA A 80 8.54 -1.14 5.25
C ALA A 80 9.44 -1.55 6.43
N SER A 81 8.89 -2.27 7.41
CA SER A 81 9.62 -2.72 8.58
C SER A 81 10.69 -3.76 8.24
N LEU A 82 10.44 -4.67 7.29
CA LEU A 82 11.46 -5.61 6.81
C LEU A 82 12.62 -4.91 6.11
N ILE A 83 12.34 -3.87 5.31
CA ILE A 83 13.38 -3.04 4.68
C ILE A 83 14.25 -2.35 5.74
N LEU A 84 13.64 -1.80 6.79
CA LEU A 84 14.37 -1.19 7.90
C LEU A 84 15.20 -2.22 8.68
N TYR A 85 14.62 -3.39 8.93
CA TYR A 85 15.32 -4.49 9.58
C TYR A 85 16.57 -4.92 8.81
N MET A 86 16.50 -5.03 7.47
CA MET A 86 17.66 -5.32 6.63
C MET A 86 18.71 -4.20 6.72
N GLY A 87 18.30 -2.94 6.88
CA GLY A 87 19.23 -1.84 7.09
C GLY A 87 19.98 -1.92 8.42
N GLU A 88 19.28 -2.31 9.50
CA GLU A 88 19.90 -2.48 10.82
C GLU A 88 20.79 -3.71 10.91
N LYS A 89 20.38 -4.82 10.26
CA LYS A 89 21.16 -6.07 10.26
C LYS A 89 22.25 -6.11 9.20
N LYS A 90 22.13 -5.30 8.15
CA LYS A 90 23.06 -5.26 7.00
C LYS A 90 23.15 -6.61 6.28
N GLU A 91 22.05 -7.36 6.28
CA GLU A 91 21.97 -8.73 5.78
C GLU A 91 20.65 -8.94 5.03
N PHE A 92 20.67 -9.87 4.08
CA PHE A 92 19.48 -10.35 3.39
C PHE A 92 18.63 -11.26 4.29
N LEU A 93 17.33 -11.33 4.00
CA LEU A 93 16.45 -12.29 4.65
C LEU A 93 16.74 -13.70 4.12
N ALA A 94 16.69 -14.71 5.00
CA ALA A 94 16.81 -16.11 4.59
C ALA A 94 15.56 -16.58 3.80
N ASN A 95 14.38 -16.15 4.24
CA ASN A 95 13.10 -16.42 3.57
C ASN A 95 12.18 -15.21 3.73
N PHE A 96 11.84 -14.58 2.61
CA PHE A 96 10.94 -13.41 2.59
C PHE A 96 9.52 -13.77 3.04
N GLN A 97 8.95 -14.86 2.53
CA GLN A 97 7.57 -15.27 2.83
C GLN A 97 7.37 -15.48 4.34
N ASP A 98 8.26 -16.27 4.97
CA ASP A 98 8.13 -16.57 6.41
C ASP A 98 8.30 -15.31 7.26
N SER A 99 9.30 -14.49 6.94
CA SER A 99 9.56 -13.22 7.64
C SER A 99 8.40 -12.24 7.48
N PHE A 100 7.85 -12.12 6.28
CA PHE A 100 6.70 -11.28 5.98
C PHE A 100 5.47 -11.72 6.75
N LEU A 101 5.17 -13.02 6.79
CA LEU A 101 4.02 -13.54 7.54
C LEU A 101 4.14 -13.29 9.04
N GLU A 102 5.33 -13.47 9.61
CA GLU A 102 5.55 -13.20 11.02
C GLU A 102 5.33 -11.72 11.34
N VAL A 103 5.93 -10.82 10.56
CA VAL A 103 5.79 -9.38 10.76
C VAL A 103 4.34 -8.94 10.54
N LEU A 104 3.70 -9.39 9.46
CA LEU A 104 2.31 -9.05 9.13
C LEU A 104 1.33 -9.44 10.24
N LEU A 105 1.46 -10.66 10.77
CA LEU A 105 0.47 -11.22 11.71
C LEU A 105 0.78 -10.94 13.17
N LYS A 106 2.06 -10.77 13.53
CA LYS A 106 2.51 -10.65 14.94
C LYS A 106 3.27 -9.36 15.23
N GLY A 107 3.74 -8.65 14.21
CA GLY A 107 4.64 -7.51 14.40
C GLY A 107 6.02 -7.91 14.94
N THR A 108 6.40 -9.17 14.80
CA THR A 108 7.68 -9.72 15.28
C THR A 108 8.50 -10.27 14.12
N ILE A 109 9.81 -10.38 14.32
CA ILE A 109 10.73 -11.14 13.47
C ILE A 109 11.62 -12.01 14.36
N ASN A 110 11.62 -13.33 14.10
CA ASN A 110 12.25 -14.33 14.96
C ASN A 110 11.78 -14.26 16.44
N GLY A 111 10.49 -13.98 16.65
CA GLY A 111 9.84 -13.87 17.96
C GLY A 111 10.12 -12.56 18.71
N VAL A 112 10.89 -11.64 18.15
CA VAL A 112 11.21 -10.33 18.77
C VAL A 112 10.42 -9.23 18.07
N PRO A 113 9.77 -8.29 18.79
CA PRO A 113 9.10 -7.15 18.17
C PRO A 113 10.02 -6.39 17.22
N ILE A 114 9.63 -6.30 15.95
CA ILE A 114 10.50 -5.72 14.90
C ILE A 114 10.82 -4.25 15.18
N ASP A 115 9.86 -3.53 15.76
CA ASP A 115 10.00 -2.12 16.16
C ASP A 115 11.11 -1.91 17.19
N THR A 116 11.38 -2.89 18.06
CA THR A 116 12.50 -2.83 19.03
C THR A 116 13.86 -2.95 18.34
N ILE A 117 13.92 -3.70 17.24
CA ILE A 117 15.16 -3.91 16.47
C ILE A 117 15.42 -2.69 15.57
N THR A 118 14.38 -2.18 14.90
CA THR A 118 14.49 -1.05 13.97
C THR A 118 14.50 0.32 14.67
N GLY A 119 14.11 0.37 15.95
CA GLY A 119 13.93 1.62 16.69
C GLY A 119 12.77 2.48 16.19
N GLN A 120 11.88 1.93 15.33
CA GLN A 120 10.75 2.65 14.76
C GLN A 120 9.44 1.96 15.10
N ASN A 121 8.49 2.71 15.66
CA ASN A 121 7.19 2.20 16.07
C ASN A 121 6.20 2.10 14.89
N ILE A 122 6.45 1.16 13.98
CA ILE A 122 5.65 0.99 12.74
C ILE A 122 4.58 -0.08 12.92
N MET A 123 4.95 -1.23 13.49
CA MET A 123 4.08 -2.41 13.58
C MET A 123 3.25 -2.48 14.85
N SER A 124 3.65 -1.84 15.93
CA SER A 124 2.87 -1.84 17.17
C SER A 124 1.47 -1.26 16.96
N GLY A 125 0.44 -2.04 17.28
CA GLY A 125 -0.95 -1.69 17.03
C GLY A 125 -1.35 -1.73 15.55
N ASN A 126 -0.49 -2.20 14.65
CA ASN A 126 -0.68 -2.14 13.20
C ASN A 126 -0.45 -3.47 12.48
N ASN A 127 -0.19 -4.56 13.21
CA ASN A 127 -0.23 -5.88 12.60
C ASN A 127 -1.68 -6.26 12.26
N TYR A 128 -1.86 -7.21 11.34
CA TYR A 128 -3.17 -7.52 10.78
C TYR A 128 -4.16 -7.98 11.86
N ASN A 129 -3.72 -8.83 12.80
CA ASN A 129 -4.56 -9.31 13.90
C ASN A 129 -5.01 -8.18 14.83
N GLU A 130 -4.13 -7.23 15.15
CA GLU A 130 -4.48 -6.07 15.98
C GLU A 130 -5.46 -5.13 15.28
N LEU A 131 -5.34 -4.94 13.96
CA LEU A 131 -6.30 -4.16 13.18
C LEU A 131 -7.68 -4.85 13.17
N LEU A 132 -7.73 -6.18 13.02
CA LEU A 132 -8.98 -6.94 13.11
C LEU A 132 -9.60 -6.85 14.52
N GLU A 133 -8.80 -6.89 15.58
CA GLU A 133 -9.30 -6.70 16.95
C GLU A 133 -9.84 -5.28 17.19
N LYS A 134 -9.27 -4.26 16.54
CA LYS A 134 -9.84 -2.89 16.55
C LYS A 134 -11.21 -2.87 15.86
N VAL A 135 -11.35 -3.49 14.68
CA VAL A 135 -12.64 -3.59 13.98
C VAL A 135 -13.69 -4.28 14.85
N LYS A 136 -13.33 -5.41 15.46
CA LYS A 136 -14.18 -6.16 16.40
C LYS A 136 -14.60 -5.29 17.60
N SER A 137 -13.67 -4.57 18.20
CA SER A 137 -13.94 -3.69 19.35
C SER A 137 -14.88 -2.54 18.98
N SER A 138 -14.67 -1.93 17.81
CA SER A 138 -15.55 -0.90 17.27
C SER A 138 -16.95 -1.45 16.98
N ALA A 139 -17.06 -2.63 16.39
CA ALA A 139 -18.35 -3.27 16.09
C ALA A 139 -19.13 -3.63 17.37
N LYS A 140 -18.43 -4.15 18.39
CA LYS A 140 -19.04 -4.43 19.69
C LYS A 140 -19.58 -3.17 20.34
N SER A 141 -18.81 -2.08 20.33
CA SER A 141 -19.21 -0.80 20.90
C SER A 141 -20.38 -0.15 20.14
N ALA A 142 -20.32 -0.13 18.81
CA ALA A 142 -21.29 0.59 17.98
C ALA A 142 -22.58 -0.18 17.69
N LEU A 143 -22.51 -1.51 17.53
CA LEU A 143 -23.64 -2.34 17.07
C LEU A 143 -24.05 -3.41 18.08
N ASN A 144 -23.31 -3.55 19.19
CA ASN A 144 -23.47 -4.64 20.15
C ASN A 144 -23.51 -6.02 19.46
N VAL A 145 -22.51 -6.27 18.61
CA VAL A 145 -22.28 -7.56 17.96
C VAL A 145 -20.94 -8.14 18.37
N ASP A 146 -20.89 -9.45 18.54
CA ASP A 146 -19.66 -10.18 18.76
C ASP A 146 -19.10 -10.63 17.41
N THR A 147 -17.87 -10.21 17.13
CA THR A 147 -17.16 -10.61 15.90
C THR A 147 -15.95 -11.46 16.27
N SER A 148 -15.70 -12.52 15.50
CA SER A 148 -14.48 -13.31 15.58
C SER A 148 -13.86 -13.45 14.19
N PHE A 149 -12.53 -13.45 14.14
CA PHE A 149 -11.76 -13.62 12.92
C PHE A 149 -10.79 -14.78 13.09
N ALA A 150 -10.53 -15.50 12.00
CA ALA A 150 -9.46 -16.48 11.87
C ALA A 150 -8.79 -16.30 10.51
N VAL A 151 -7.50 -15.96 10.55
CA VAL A 151 -6.66 -15.84 9.35
C VAL A 151 -6.06 -17.22 9.08
N ASN A 152 -6.54 -17.90 8.06
CA ASN A 152 -6.22 -19.30 7.80
C ASN A 152 -4.93 -19.46 7.00
N LYS A 153 -4.79 -18.65 5.95
CA LYS A 153 -3.67 -18.68 5.03
C LYS A 153 -3.38 -17.27 4.55
N VAL A 154 -2.10 -16.94 4.42
CA VAL A 154 -1.67 -15.71 3.76
C VAL A 154 -0.55 -16.06 2.79
N GLN A 155 -0.58 -15.44 1.61
CA GLN A 155 0.45 -15.57 0.59
C GLN A 155 0.80 -14.19 0.05
N VAL A 156 2.09 -13.96 -0.23
CA VAL A 156 2.58 -12.73 -0.86
C VAL A 156 3.35 -13.10 -2.12
N TYR A 157 3.06 -12.41 -3.21
CA TYR A 157 3.67 -12.63 -4.52
C TYR A 157 3.62 -11.35 -5.34
N GLN A 158 4.34 -11.28 -6.45
CA GLN A 158 4.21 -10.18 -7.40
C GLN A 158 3.40 -10.60 -8.61
N THR A 159 2.47 -9.74 -9.00
CA THR A 159 1.64 -9.88 -10.20
C THR A 159 2.11 -8.94 -11.32
N GLY A 160 2.94 -7.95 -10.98
CA GLY A 160 3.63 -7.09 -11.93
C GLY A 160 4.91 -6.50 -11.34
N ALA A 161 5.71 -5.86 -12.19
CA ALA A 161 6.96 -5.20 -11.79
C ALA A 161 6.78 -4.22 -10.61
N TRP A 162 5.64 -3.51 -10.60
CA TRP A 162 5.34 -2.44 -9.63
C TRP A 162 4.29 -2.82 -8.59
N LEU A 163 3.83 -4.09 -8.58
CA LEU A 163 2.70 -4.51 -7.75
C LEU A 163 2.99 -5.81 -7.00
N VAL A 164 2.94 -5.73 -5.67
CA VAL A 164 2.94 -6.88 -4.76
C VAL A 164 1.49 -7.18 -4.37
N THR A 165 1.05 -8.41 -4.61
CA THR A 165 -0.28 -8.90 -4.24
C THR A 165 -0.18 -9.76 -3.00
N ILE A 166 -1.05 -9.49 -2.04
CA ILE A 166 -1.20 -10.23 -0.79
C ILE A 166 -2.60 -10.81 -0.77
N ASP A 167 -2.70 -12.14 -0.73
CA ASP A 167 -3.97 -12.82 -0.52
C ASP A 167 -4.04 -13.38 0.90
N ALA A 168 -5.16 -13.19 1.57
CA ALA A 168 -5.46 -13.76 2.87
C ALA A 168 -6.82 -14.49 2.84
N ASP A 169 -6.83 -15.75 3.25
CA ASP A 169 -8.06 -16.52 3.46
C ASP A 169 -8.54 -16.27 4.89
N VAL A 170 -9.63 -15.49 5.05
CA VAL A 170 -10.15 -15.06 6.34
C VAL A 170 -11.52 -15.68 6.58
N SER A 171 -11.63 -16.45 7.66
CA SER A 171 -12.92 -16.89 8.20
C SER A 171 -13.37 -15.90 9.27
N PHE A 172 -14.63 -15.49 9.26
CA PHE A 172 -15.18 -14.65 10.30
C PHE A 172 -16.60 -15.04 10.69
N THR A 173 -16.95 -14.78 11.94
CA THR A 173 -18.32 -14.91 12.45
C THR A 173 -18.75 -13.60 13.10
N VAL A 174 -19.94 -13.12 12.73
CA VAL A 174 -20.60 -11.99 13.38
C VAL A 174 -21.87 -12.49 14.01
N SER A 175 -22.02 -12.35 15.33
CA SER A 175 -23.22 -12.76 16.06
C SER A 175 -23.83 -11.60 16.83
N SER A 176 -25.14 -11.51 16.75
CA SER A 176 -26.00 -10.66 17.57
C SER A 176 -26.99 -11.53 18.34
N GLU A 177 -27.78 -10.95 19.23
CA GLU A 177 -28.87 -11.67 19.93
C GLU A 177 -29.90 -12.28 18.97
N SER A 178 -30.07 -11.73 17.76
CA SER A 178 -31.15 -12.11 16.84
C SER A 178 -30.69 -12.90 15.61
N ALA A 179 -29.40 -12.89 15.30
CA ALA A 179 -28.86 -13.47 14.08
C ALA A 179 -27.34 -13.67 14.15
N SER A 180 -26.84 -14.63 13.38
CA SER A 180 -25.42 -14.92 13.22
C SER A 180 -25.08 -15.14 11.75
N TRP A 181 -23.90 -14.67 11.34
CA TRP A 181 -23.33 -14.84 10.00
C TRP A 181 -21.97 -15.47 10.14
N THR A 182 -21.69 -16.51 9.35
CA THR A 182 -20.36 -17.13 9.26
C THR A 182 -19.96 -17.16 7.80
N LYS A 183 -18.76 -16.64 7.50
CA LYS A 183 -18.24 -16.55 6.14
C LYS A 183 -16.76 -16.90 6.08
N ASN A 184 -16.34 -17.36 4.92
CA ASN A 184 -14.94 -17.54 4.56
C ASN A 184 -14.72 -16.76 3.27
N VAL A 185 -13.81 -15.78 3.30
CA VAL A 185 -13.56 -14.87 2.19
C VAL A 185 -12.08 -14.84 1.87
N LYS A 186 -11.78 -14.84 0.57
CA LYS A 186 -10.44 -14.55 0.07
C LYS A 186 -10.31 -13.04 -0.07
N VAL A 187 -9.52 -12.43 0.80
CA VAL A 187 -9.19 -11.00 0.80
C VAL A 187 -7.94 -10.81 -0.03
N THR A 188 -7.97 -9.92 -1.01
CA THR A 188 -6.81 -9.58 -1.85
C THR A 188 -6.47 -8.13 -1.63
N SER A 189 -5.18 -7.82 -1.46
CA SER A 189 -4.69 -6.45 -1.35
C SER A 189 -3.46 -6.27 -2.23
N ASN A 190 -3.36 -5.10 -2.86
CA ASN A 190 -2.25 -4.77 -3.75
C ASN A 190 -1.44 -3.62 -3.16
N VAL A 191 -0.14 -3.80 -3.04
CA VAL A 191 0.80 -2.82 -2.54
C VAL A 191 1.73 -2.41 -3.67
N GLU A 192 1.77 -1.11 -3.97
CA GLU A 192 2.69 -0.55 -4.93
C GLU A 192 4.13 -0.66 -4.40
N VAL A 193 5.05 -1.10 -5.26
CA VAL A 193 6.48 -1.20 -4.93
C VAL A 193 7.13 0.19 -4.88
N GLU A 194 6.59 1.14 -5.61
CA GLU A 194 7.10 2.50 -5.65
C GLU A 194 7.14 3.12 -4.25
N LYS A 195 8.14 3.96 -4.02
CA LYS A 195 8.42 4.66 -2.75
C LYS A 195 9.08 3.82 -1.66
N PHE A 196 9.11 2.49 -1.78
CA PHE A 196 9.97 1.68 -0.91
C PHE A 196 11.44 1.89 -1.25
N ASN A 197 12.31 1.73 -0.26
CA ASN A 197 13.75 1.65 -0.53
C ASN A 197 14.09 0.23 -1.01
N ASP A 198 15.00 0.13 -1.96
CA ASP A 198 15.41 -1.15 -2.51
C ASP A 198 16.24 -1.96 -1.49
N PRO A 199 15.80 -3.18 -1.12
CA PRO A 199 16.54 -4.09 -0.26
C PRO A 199 17.98 -4.37 -0.71
N TYR A 200 18.26 -4.42 -2.03
CA TYR A 200 19.60 -4.69 -2.56
C TYR A 200 20.60 -3.59 -2.20
N TYR A 201 20.25 -2.34 -2.46
CA TYR A 201 21.13 -1.22 -2.10
C TYR A 201 21.36 -1.15 -0.60
N ILE A 202 20.31 -1.40 0.19
CA ILE A 202 20.42 -1.39 1.66
C ILE A 202 21.38 -2.46 2.15
N ALA A 203 21.19 -3.72 1.75
CA ALA A 203 22.03 -4.82 2.21
C ALA A 203 23.48 -4.67 1.72
N ASN A 204 23.68 -4.43 0.42
CA ASN A 204 25.03 -4.39 -0.17
C ASN A 204 25.85 -3.17 0.24
N THR A 205 25.22 -2.06 0.64
CA THR A 205 25.93 -0.89 1.16
C THR A 205 25.98 -0.84 2.69
N GLY A 206 25.53 -1.89 3.37
CA GLY A 206 25.48 -1.94 4.84
C GLY A 206 24.61 -0.84 5.46
N GLY A 207 23.52 -0.47 4.77
CA GLY A 207 22.57 0.55 5.16
C GLY A 207 22.97 2.00 4.84
N LEU A 208 24.15 2.21 4.24
CA LEU A 208 24.69 3.54 3.94
C LEU A 208 23.95 4.25 2.80
N TYR A 209 23.43 3.48 1.84
CA TYR A 209 22.64 4.01 0.72
C TYR A 209 21.25 3.39 0.67
N LYS A 210 20.25 4.25 0.48
CA LYS A 210 18.84 3.88 0.37
C LYS A 210 18.31 4.40 -0.95
N ASN A 211 18.43 3.60 -2.01
CA ASN A 211 17.83 3.96 -3.28
C ASN A 211 16.32 3.74 -3.22
N LYS A 212 15.53 4.77 -3.49
CA LYS A 212 14.07 4.65 -3.50
C LYS A 212 13.61 4.14 -4.85
N ILE A 213 12.71 3.17 -4.86
CA ILE A 213 12.13 2.64 -6.09
C ILE A 213 11.17 3.69 -6.66
N ILE A 214 11.53 4.20 -7.83
CA ILE A 214 10.77 5.18 -8.60
C ILE A 214 10.77 4.69 -10.04
N ASN A 215 9.61 4.43 -10.63
CA ASN A 215 9.53 3.95 -12.01
C ASN A 215 9.99 5.03 -13.00
N SER A 216 10.84 4.64 -13.95
CA SER A 216 11.16 5.44 -15.13
C SER A 216 9.95 5.43 -16.06
N ASN A 217 9.32 6.58 -16.25
CA ASN A 217 8.19 6.73 -17.19
C ASN A 217 8.63 6.68 -18.67
N LEU A 218 9.89 6.32 -18.95
CA LEU A 218 10.43 6.24 -20.31
C LEU A 218 10.02 4.94 -20.99
N LYS A 219 9.60 5.07 -22.25
CA LYS A 219 9.33 3.92 -23.11
C LYS A 219 10.63 3.37 -23.72
N PRO A 220 10.65 2.09 -24.14
CA PRO A 220 11.83 1.47 -24.77
C PRO A 220 12.43 2.31 -25.91
N GLU A 221 11.59 2.98 -26.69
CA GLU A 221 12.03 3.78 -27.82
C GLU A 221 12.72 5.11 -27.45
N GLU A 222 12.49 5.62 -26.23
CA GLU A 222 12.95 6.94 -25.77
C GLU A 222 14.36 6.90 -25.17
N TRP A 223 14.88 5.70 -24.87
CA TRP A 223 16.21 5.54 -24.33
C TRP A 223 17.29 6.03 -25.30
N ASN A 224 18.31 6.65 -24.72
CA ASN A 224 19.51 7.14 -25.36
C ASN A 224 20.50 7.53 -24.26
N VAL A 225 21.72 7.91 -24.64
CA VAL A 225 22.79 8.30 -23.72
C VAL A 225 22.35 9.33 -22.68
N GLU A 226 21.64 10.39 -23.05
CA GLU A 226 21.24 11.44 -22.09
C GLU A 226 20.17 10.92 -21.13
N LYS A 227 19.21 10.14 -21.62
CA LYS A 227 18.19 9.51 -20.76
C LYS A 227 18.77 8.47 -19.82
N THR A 228 19.81 7.76 -20.25
CA THR A 228 20.57 6.85 -19.39
C THR A 228 21.32 7.62 -18.31
N ARG A 229 21.96 8.75 -18.62
CA ARG A 229 22.56 9.62 -17.59
C ARG A 229 21.51 10.10 -16.60
N GLU A 230 20.36 10.59 -17.07
CA GLU A 230 19.24 11.01 -16.21
C GLU A 230 18.77 9.86 -15.29
N HIS A 231 18.64 8.65 -15.83
CA HIS A 231 18.28 7.45 -15.06
C HIS A 231 19.28 7.12 -13.95
N ILE A 232 20.59 7.23 -14.21
CA ILE A 232 21.65 7.06 -13.20
C ILE A 232 21.55 8.14 -12.12
N ARG A 233 21.43 9.43 -12.51
CA ARG A 233 21.33 10.57 -11.57
C ARG A 233 20.17 10.37 -10.59
N LEU A 234 19.00 10.08 -11.15
CA LEU A 234 17.76 9.93 -10.39
C LEU A 234 17.68 8.60 -9.65
N GLY A 235 18.43 7.58 -10.06
CA GLY A 235 18.35 6.23 -9.51
C GLY A 235 16.98 5.59 -9.72
N THR A 236 16.30 5.92 -10.83
CA THR A 236 14.99 5.34 -11.17
C THR A 236 15.14 3.87 -11.59
N TYR A 237 14.03 3.17 -11.74
CA TYR A 237 13.96 1.76 -12.12
C TYR A 237 13.22 1.59 -13.42
N VAL A 238 13.54 0.54 -14.18
CA VAL A 238 12.86 0.16 -15.41
C VAL A 238 12.46 -1.32 -15.33
N HIS A 239 11.40 -1.66 -16.06
CA HIS A 239 10.99 -3.03 -16.33
C HIS A 239 11.06 -3.27 -17.84
N TRP A 240 11.72 -4.35 -18.24
CA TRP A 240 11.80 -4.80 -19.63
C TRP A 240 10.91 -6.05 -19.81
N ASP A 241 10.27 -6.19 -20.97
CA ASP A 241 9.39 -7.33 -21.26
C ASP A 241 10.12 -8.68 -21.16
N ASP A 242 11.42 -8.70 -21.46
CA ASP A 242 12.31 -9.86 -21.36
C ASP A 242 13.33 -9.73 -20.21
N SER A 243 13.00 -8.92 -19.19
CA SER A 243 13.89 -8.56 -18.09
C SER A 243 14.60 -9.79 -17.50
N LYS A 244 15.93 -9.67 -17.39
CA LYS A 244 16.78 -10.63 -16.68
C LYS A 244 16.93 -10.30 -15.20
N ALA A 245 16.28 -9.23 -14.75
CA ALA A 245 16.41 -8.71 -13.41
C ALA A 245 15.51 -9.47 -12.41
N PRO A 246 15.89 -9.49 -11.13
CA PRO A 246 15.05 -10.04 -10.07
C PRO A 246 13.87 -9.12 -9.78
N SER A 247 12.80 -9.72 -9.23
CA SER A 247 11.65 -8.95 -8.77
C SER A 247 11.94 -8.26 -7.44
N PHE A 248 11.12 -7.28 -7.06
CA PHE A 248 11.21 -6.62 -5.77
C PHE A 248 11.24 -7.59 -4.57
N LEU A 249 10.42 -8.64 -4.57
CA LEU A 249 10.41 -9.63 -3.49
C LEU A 249 11.69 -10.49 -3.47
N MET A 250 12.21 -10.87 -4.64
CA MET A 250 13.46 -11.61 -4.76
C MET A 250 14.64 -10.80 -4.19
N ARG A 251 14.56 -9.46 -4.28
CA ARG A 251 15.56 -8.55 -3.75
C ARG A 251 15.75 -8.64 -2.23
N PHE A 252 14.75 -9.10 -1.46
CA PHE A 252 14.90 -9.33 -0.02
C PHE A 252 15.82 -10.50 0.34
N THR A 253 15.99 -11.46 -0.57
CA THR A 253 16.66 -12.75 -0.30
C THR A 253 17.94 -12.96 -1.09
N ASN A 254 18.42 -11.92 -1.78
CA ASN A 254 19.55 -12.01 -2.71
C ASN A 254 19.35 -13.05 -3.83
N ASP A 255 18.10 -13.32 -4.24
CA ASP A 255 17.86 -14.15 -5.43
C ASP A 255 17.97 -13.26 -6.66
N ILE A 256 19.08 -13.41 -7.38
CA ILE A 256 19.46 -12.60 -8.54
C ILE A 256 18.92 -13.14 -9.86
N LYS A 257 18.14 -14.23 -9.82
CA LYS A 257 17.60 -14.85 -11.03
C LYS A 257 16.59 -13.91 -11.69
N ALA A 258 16.46 -14.06 -13.00
CA ALA A 258 15.43 -13.38 -13.77
C ALA A 258 14.03 -13.74 -13.24
N SER A 259 13.24 -12.72 -12.90
CA SER A 259 11.83 -12.90 -12.60
C SER A 259 11.03 -12.98 -13.88
N GLY A 260 10.26 -14.06 -14.06
CA GLY A 260 9.48 -14.29 -15.29
C GLY A 260 8.34 -13.30 -15.56
N CYS A 261 8.02 -12.38 -14.63
CA CYS A 261 6.94 -11.40 -14.79
C CYS A 261 7.31 -9.98 -14.38
N CYS A 262 8.26 -9.84 -13.46
CA CYS A 262 8.22 -8.72 -12.54
C CYS A 262 9.62 -8.18 -12.22
N GLY A 263 10.61 -8.48 -13.07
CA GLY A 263 11.98 -8.01 -12.95
C GLY A 263 12.03 -6.50 -13.05
N ILE A 264 12.63 -5.85 -12.06
CA ILE A 264 12.93 -4.41 -12.10
C ILE A 264 14.44 -4.26 -12.00
N GLU A 265 15.01 -3.26 -12.67
CA GLU A 265 16.43 -2.94 -12.56
C GLU A 265 16.64 -1.43 -12.50
N SER A 266 17.78 -1.05 -11.93
CA SER A 266 18.28 0.32 -11.93
C SER A 266 19.78 0.31 -12.25
N LEU A 267 20.36 1.50 -12.38
CA LEU A 267 21.78 1.66 -12.63
C LEU A 267 22.49 2.20 -11.39
N VAL A 268 23.61 1.57 -11.05
CA VAL A 268 24.48 1.98 -9.96
C VAL A 268 25.19 3.28 -10.34
N ASP A 269 25.12 4.28 -9.45
CA ASP A 269 25.85 5.53 -9.61
C ASP A 269 27.24 5.42 -8.95
N PRO A 270 28.34 5.39 -9.74
CA PRO A 270 29.70 5.30 -9.20
C PRO A 270 30.08 6.47 -8.29
N ASN A 271 29.50 7.66 -8.50
CA ASN A 271 29.78 8.82 -7.68
C ASN A 271 29.21 8.61 -6.28
N LYS A 272 27.97 8.11 -6.17
CA LYS A 272 27.38 7.77 -4.87
C LYS A 272 28.17 6.70 -4.13
N LEU A 273 28.69 5.69 -4.81
CA LEU A 273 29.56 4.70 -4.17
C LEU A 273 30.84 5.33 -3.62
N LYS A 274 31.49 6.18 -4.42
CA LYS A 274 32.71 6.89 -4.02
C LYS A 274 32.46 7.81 -2.82
N ASP A 275 31.35 8.54 -2.80
CA ASP A 275 30.97 9.44 -1.70
C ASP A 275 30.75 8.68 -0.38
N LEU A 276 30.34 7.40 -0.48
CA LEU A 276 30.19 6.49 0.66
C LEU A 276 31.50 5.77 1.05
N GLY A 277 32.61 6.06 0.36
CA GLY A 277 33.89 5.38 0.57
C GLY A 277 33.92 3.94 0.07
N LEU A 278 32.97 3.55 -0.79
CA LEU A 278 32.93 2.23 -1.43
C LEU A 278 33.75 2.25 -2.72
N ASN A 279 34.31 1.09 -3.10
CA ASN A 279 35.06 0.98 -4.34
C ASN A 279 34.12 1.13 -5.54
N SER A 280 34.20 2.27 -6.23
CA SER A 280 33.43 2.54 -7.44
C SER A 280 34.17 2.14 -8.73
N ASN A 281 35.39 1.59 -8.65
CA ASN A 281 36.12 1.06 -9.79
C ASN A 281 36.20 -0.46 -9.71
N VAL A 282 35.08 -1.12 -10.01
CA VAL A 282 34.98 -2.57 -10.09
C VAL A 282 34.80 -3.02 -11.53
N MET A 283 35.21 -4.26 -11.82
CA MET A 283 35.02 -4.90 -13.12
C MET A 283 33.66 -5.59 -13.15
N GLU A 284 32.60 -4.79 -13.15
CA GLU A 284 31.21 -5.25 -13.18
C GLU A 284 30.37 -4.42 -14.15
N SER A 285 29.24 -4.98 -14.60
CA SER A 285 28.18 -4.20 -15.23
C SER A 285 27.51 -3.32 -14.17
N TYR A 286 27.21 -2.06 -14.50
CA TYR A 286 26.59 -1.12 -13.56
C TYR A 286 25.08 -1.23 -13.50
N VAL A 287 24.49 -2.25 -14.13
CA VAL A 287 23.13 -2.69 -13.81
C VAL A 287 23.11 -3.29 -12.42
N ASP A 288 22.20 -2.83 -11.57
CA ASP A 288 22.26 -3.06 -10.12
C ASP A 288 22.45 -4.51 -9.69
N TYR A 289 21.60 -5.43 -10.14
CA TYR A 289 21.66 -6.83 -9.72
C TYR A 289 22.91 -7.55 -10.26
N LEU A 290 23.45 -7.13 -11.41
CA LEU A 290 24.71 -7.64 -11.95
C LEU A 290 25.91 -7.09 -11.18
N PHE A 291 25.88 -5.80 -10.85
CA PHE A 291 26.90 -5.13 -10.05
C PHE A 291 27.08 -5.80 -8.68
N TRP A 292 25.97 -6.03 -7.98
CA TRP A 292 26.00 -6.57 -6.62
C TRP A 292 26.23 -8.08 -6.56
N SER A 293 25.89 -8.82 -7.62
CA SER A 293 26.13 -10.27 -7.70
C SER A 293 27.57 -10.63 -8.09
N HIS A 294 28.36 -9.65 -8.50
CA HIS A 294 29.69 -9.85 -9.05
C HIS A 294 29.72 -10.78 -10.27
N ALA A 295 28.72 -10.66 -11.13
CA ALA A 295 28.52 -11.57 -12.27
C ALA A 295 29.68 -11.53 -13.28
N PHE A 296 30.43 -10.42 -13.35
CA PHE A 296 31.46 -10.17 -14.37
C PHE A 296 32.88 -9.98 -13.81
N LYS A 297 33.12 -10.24 -12.52
CA LYS A 297 34.42 -10.06 -11.84
C LYS A 297 35.65 -10.59 -12.63
N GLU A 298 35.47 -11.65 -13.42
CA GLU A 298 36.52 -12.30 -14.21
C GLU A 298 36.26 -12.26 -15.74
N GLN A 299 35.28 -11.47 -16.18
CA GLN A 299 34.77 -11.43 -17.55
C GLN A 299 34.92 -10.03 -18.17
N CYS A 300 36.09 -9.41 -18.05
CA CYS A 300 36.30 -8.05 -18.57
C CYS A 300 36.23 -7.94 -20.11
N ASP A 301 36.30 -9.06 -20.84
CA ASP A 301 36.07 -9.13 -22.27
C ASP A 301 34.58 -9.01 -22.66
N LYS A 302 33.68 -9.06 -21.68
CA LYS A 302 32.24 -8.87 -21.86
C LYS A 302 31.74 -7.50 -21.38
N LEU A 303 32.65 -6.67 -20.88
CA LEU A 303 32.34 -5.35 -20.36
C LEU A 303 32.81 -4.27 -21.33
N TYR A 304 32.06 -3.18 -21.37
CA TYR A 304 32.26 -2.05 -22.24
C TYR A 304 32.31 -0.77 -21.41
N ASP A 305 33.39 -0.01 -21.60
CA ASP A 305 33.51 1.36 -21.12
C ASP A 305 32.68 2.27 -22.02
N VAL A 306 31.69 2.96 -21.44
CA VAL A 306 30.79 3.85 -22.19
C VAL A 306 31.31 5.28 -22.12
N SER A 307 32.15 5.66 -23.08
CA SER A 307 32.92 6.92 -23.02
C SER A 307 32.04 8.16 -22.89
N SER A 308 30.83 8.13 -23.47
CA SER A 308 29.89 9.23 -23.36
C SER A 308 29.31 9.38 -21.95
N ILE A 309 29.17 8.31 -21.19
CA ILE A 309 28.65 8.35 -19.81
C ILE A 309 29.78 8.66 -18.81
N GLN A 310 31.01 8.22 -19.12
CA GLN A 310 32.16 8.33 -18.22
C GLN A 310 32.60 9.75 -17.86
N SER A 311 32.28 10.75 -18.68
CA SER A 311 32.57 12.15 -18.35
C SER A 311 31.89 12.61 -17.07
N GLU A 312 30.75 12.01 -16.73
CA GLU A 312 29.98 12.32 -15.51
C GLU A 312 30.03 11.19 -14.48
N PHE A 313 30.07 9.93 -14.94
CA PHE A 313 30.08 8.75 -14.09
C PHE A 313 31.37 7.95 -14.33
N PRO A 314 32.48 8.30 -13.65
CA PRO A 314 33.77 7.67 -13.88
C PRO A 314 33.70 6.15 -13.65
N ASN A 315 34.39 5.40 -14.51
CA ASN A 315 34.45 3.94 -14.49
C ASN A 315 33.11 3.23 -14.78
N PHE A 316 32.08 3.93 -15.26
CA PHE A 316 30.81 3.32 -15.63
C PHE A 316 30.99 2.33 -16.78
N LYS A 317 30.40 1.14 -16.61
CA LYS A 317 30.52 0.01 -17.54
C LYS A 317 29.17 -0.65 -17.76
N PHE A 318 28.98 -1.19 -18.95
CA PHE A 318 27.88 -2.10 -19.26
C PHE A 318 28.40 -3.42 -19.77
N ASP A 319 27.62 -4.48 -19.60
CA ASP A 319 27.69 -5.65 -20.47
C ASP A 319 26.88 -5.41 -21.77
N PHE A 320 26.86 -6.38 -22.68
CA PHE A 320 26.31 -6.15 -24.02
C PHE A 320 24.80 -5.91 -24.06
N GLU A 321 24.02 -6.57 -23.21
CA GLU A 321 22.56 -6.48 -23.24
C GLU A 321 22.05 -5.07 -22.83
N PRO A 322 22.53 -4.48 -21.73
CA PRO A 322 22.18 -3.10 -21.37
C PRO A 322 22.57 -2.06 -22.41
N LEU A 323 23.68 -2.25 -23.16
CA LEU A 323 24.01 -1.32 -24.25
C LEU A 323 22.88 -1.23 -25.28
N ILE A 324 22.26 -2.37 -25.60
CA ILE A 324 21.14 -2.43 -26.55
C ILE A 324 19.88 -1.84 -25.91
N GLN A 325 19.53 -2.25 -24.70
CA GLN A 325 18.32 -1.80 -23.99
C GLN A 325 18.30 -0.29 -23.79
N TYR A 326 19.43 0.28 -23.37
CA TYR A 326 19.60 1.72 -23.14
C TYR A 326 19.99 2.49 -24.41
N LYS A 327 20.02 1.82 -25.58
CA LYS A 327 20.30 2.40 -26.91
C LYS A 327 21.60 3.22 -26.95
N ILE A 328 22.66 2.65 -26.36
CA ILE A 328 24.00 3.23 -26.39
C ILE A 328 24.66 2.85 -27.72
N PRO A 329 25.11 3.83 -28.53
CA PRO A 329 25.81 3.54 -29.78
C PRO A 329 27.11 2.75 -29.54
N LEU A 330 27.40 1.76 -30.38
CA LEU A 330 28.59 0.91 -30.22
C LEU A 330 29.89 1.69 -30.39
N GLU A 331 29.89 2.75 -31.19
CA GLU A 331 31.03 3.68 -31.34
C GLU A 331 31.37 4.43 -30.04
N GLU A 332 30.46 4.47 -29.06
CA GLU A 332 30.68 5.05 -27.74
C GLU A 332 31.03 4.00 -26.68
N ALA A 333 31.07 2.72 -27.04
CA ALA A 333 31.27 1.58 -26.16
C ALA A 333 32.56 0.85 -26.52
N ASN A 334 33.59 0.95 -25.68
CA ASN A 334 34.88 0.31 -25.91
C ASN A 334 35.03 -0.93 -25.03
N VAL A 335 35.34 -2.08 -25.63
CA VAL A 335 35.61 -3.31 -24.87
C VAL A 335 36.82 -3.08 -23.96
N ILE A 336 36.68 -3.42 -22.68
CA ILE A 336 37.71 -3.11 -21.65
C ILE A 336 38.97 -3.97 -21.84
N CYS A 337 38.78 -5.25 -22.13
CA CYS A 337 39.85 -6.21 -22.36
C CYS A 337 39.62 -6.97 -23.65
N THR A 338 40.64 -7.08 -24.50
CA THR A 338 40.65 -8.11 -25.54
C THR A 338 41.21 -9.40 -24.94
N LYS A 339 40.51 -10.53 -25.14
CA LYS A 339 41.12 -11.83 -24.87
C LYS A 339 42.33 -11.97 -25.82
N PRO A 340 43.52 -12.31 -25.29
CA PRO A 340 44.72 -12.48 -26.11
C PRO A 340 44.59 -13.59 -27.13
#